data_AF-A0A951VY44-F1
#
_entry.id   AF-A0A951VY44-F1
#
_cell.length_a   1.000
_cell.length_b   1.000
_cell.length_c   1.000
_cell.angle_alpha   90.00
_cell.angle_beta   90.00
_cell.angle_gamma   90.00
#
_symmetry.space_group_name_H-M   'P 1'
#
loop_
_entity.id
_entity.type
_entity.pdbx_description
1 polymer ?
#
loop_
_entity_poly.entity_id
_entity_poly.type
_entity_poly.pdbx_seq_one_letter_code
_entity_poly.pdbx_strand_id
1 'polypeptide(L)'
;MLDKNTETFWADQGNLTVDNREPVLATPYDGLWLMISPGATHTAGKIPIPKNLVSIEIMQGPSQMSRPKRIRISYFEQKLYQINHDYKFPDQPEFVSAKDIELTDSNQWQSFSLDIVPKALPSSGFPNNVKQRWFRFEVVDIYKRKGKAIAISEIRFVQQKPEEN
;
A
#
# COMPACT_ATOMS: atom_id res chain seq x y z
N MET A 1 -7.09 10.80 3.45
CA MET A 1 -6.35 9.51 3.34
C MET A 1 -7.30 8.37 2.98
N LEU A 2 -7.64 8.25 1.68
CA LEU A 2 -8.68 7.44 1.00
C LEU A 2 -10.07 8.07 0.90
N ASP A 3 -10.30 9.21 1.57
CA ASP A 3 -11.55 9.96 1.58
C ASP A 3 -11.70 10.90 0.37
N LYS A 4 -10.69 10.96 -0.52
CA LYS A 4 -10.60 11.91 -1.65
C LYS A 4 -10.57 13.37 -1.20
N ASN A 5 -10.39 13.65 0.08
CA ASN A 5 -10.25 15.01 0.60
C ASN A 5 -8.77 15.35 0.74
N THR A 6 -8.27 16.25 -0.11
CA THR A 6 -6.85 16.65 -0.10
C THR A 6 -6.50 17.60 1.05
N GLU A 7 -7.50 18.09 1.80
CA GLU A 7 -7.31 18.92 2.99
C GLU A 7 -7.02 18.09 4.24
N THR A 8 -7.34 16.79 4.23
CA THR A 8 -6.99 15.86 5.31
C THR A 8 -5.69 15.14 4.96
N PHE A 9 -4.91 14.79 5.99
CA PHE A 9 -3.65 14.09 5.81
C PHE A 9 -3.37 13.19 7.01
N TRP A 10 -2.65 12.10 6.74
CA TRP A 10 -1.98 11.38 7.82
C TRP A 10 -0.70 12.11 8.19
N ALA A 11 -0.45 12.24 9.48
CA ALA A 11 0.71 12.90 10.04
C ALA A 11 1.21 12.15 11.27
N ASP A 12 2.52 11.95 11.34
CA ASP A 12 3.16 11.24 12.44
C ASP A 12 4.55 11.85 12.77
N GLN A 13 4.98 11.67 14.01
CA GLN A 13 6.22 12.19 14.60
C GLN A 13 7.24 11.09 14.97
N GLY A 14 6.97 9.82 14.66
CA GLY A 14 7.87 8.69 14.88
C GLY A 14 9.30 8.87 14.34
N ASN A 15 10.20 8.01 14.80
CA ASN A 15 11.63 8.12 14.52
C ASN A 15 11.96 7.56 13.15
N LEU A 16 12.58 8.33 12.26
CA LEU A 16 13.07 7.77 11.01
C LEU A 16 14.26 6.84 11.28
N THR A 17 13.99 5.54 11.33
CA THR A 17 15.01 4.49 11.37
C THR A 17 15.09 3.86 9.99
N VAL A 18 16.26 3.93 9.37
CA VAL A 18 16.51 3.20 8.13
C VAL A 18 16.59 1.71 8.47
N ASP A 19 15.58 0.94 8.07
CA ASP A 19 15.58 -0.52 8.18
C ASP A 19 15.77 -1.13 6.79
N ASN A 20 16.81 -1.95 6.65
CA ASN A 20 17.14 -2.62 5.39
C ASN A 20 16.69 -4.10 5.40
N ARG A 21 16.02 -4.57 6.45
CA ARG A 21 15.49 -5.93 6.52
C ARG A 21 14.25 -6.06 5.64
N GLU A 22 13.93 -7.29 5.25
CA GLU A 22 12.62 -7.60 4.68
C GLU A 22 11.54 -7.26 5.73
N PRO A 23 10.56 -6.42 5.36
CA PRO A 23 9.57 -5.98 6.32
C PRO A 23 8.62 -7.14 6.66
N VAL A 24 8.54 -7.46 7.94
CA VAL A 24 7.60 -8.44 8.50
C VAL A 24 6.66 -7.72 9.45
N LEU A 25 5.36 -8.00 9.37
CA LEU A 25 4.34 -7.30 10.16
C LEU A 25 4.46 -7.51 11.67
N ALA A 26 4.99 -8.67 12.09
CA ALA A 26 5.14 -9.03 13.49
C ALA A 26 6.33 -8.34 14.17
N THR A 27 7.23 -7.71 13.41
CA THR A 27 8.42 -7.06 13.97
C THR A 27 8.06 -5.62 14.38
N PRO A 28 8.34 -5.20 15.63
CA PRO A 28 8.21 -3.80 16.03
C PRO A 28 9.05 -2.94 15.07
N TYR A 29 8.40 -2.01 14.38
CA TYR A 29 9.07 -1.01 13.56
C TYR A 29 8.81 0.36 14.14
N ASP A 30 9.86 0.97 14.67
CA ASP A 30 9.84 2.28 15.33
C ASP A 30 9.76 3.45 14.33
N GLY A 31 9.80 3.13 13.04
CA GLY A 31 9.70 4.09 11.95
C GLY A 31 8.28 4.50 11.61
N LEU A 32 8.19 5.45 10.68
CA LEU A 32 6.94 6.01 10.19
C LEU A 32 6.37 5.15 9.07
N TRP A 33 5.23 4.53 9.32
CA TRP A 33 4.57 3.71 8.30
C TRP A 33 3.06 3.71 8.36
N LEU A 34 2.48 3.35 7.22
CA LEU A 34 1.06 3.18 7.01
C LEU A 34 0.83 1.87 6.29
N MET A 35 -0.19 1.12 6.69
CA MET A 35 -0.61 -0.07 5.97
C MET A 35 -2.02 0.08 5.46
N ILE A 36 -2.19 -0.13 4.16
CA ILE A 36 -3.42 0.11 3.43
C ILE A 36 -3.77 -1.12 2.62
N SER A 37 -5.05 -1.49 2.66
CA SER A 37 -5.57 -2.56 1.82
C SER A 37 -6.46 -2.01 0.70
N PRO A 38 -6.07 -2.13 -0.58
CA PRO A 38 -6.93 -1.78 -1.72
C PRO A 38 -7.96 -2.87 -2.07
N GLY A 39 -8.12 -3.88 -1.20
CA GLY A 39 -9.03 -5.00 -1.36
C GLY A 39 -8.38 -6.26 -1.93
N ALA A 40 -9.23 -7.19 -2.36
CA ALA A 40 -8.81 -8.48 -2.88
C ALA A 40 -8.14 -8.41 -4.26
N THR A 41 -7.42 -9.47 -4.58
CA THR A 41 -6.78 -9.73 -5.88
C THR A 41 -7.75 -9.90 -7.03
N HIS A 42 -8.98 -10.26 -6.70
CA HIS A 42 -10.06 -10.54 -7.64
C HIS A 42 -11.32 -9.77 -7.25
N THR A 43 -12.20 -9.54 -8.22
CA THR A 43 -13.60 -9.14 -7.96
C THR A 43 -14.48 -10.38 -7.82
N ALA A 44 -15.63 -10.20 -7.17
CA ALA A 44 -16.61 -11.27 -7.01
C ALA A 44 -17.20 -11.68 -8.37
N GLY A 45 -17.37 -12.99 -8.55
CA GLY A 45 -17.96 -13.60 -9.75
C GLY A 45 -18.11 -15.10 -9.53
N LYS A 46 -18.89 -15.78 -10.39
CA LYS A 46 -19.00 -17.25 -10.38
C LYS A 46 -17.61 -17.90 -10.48
N ILE A 47 -16.78 -17.32 -11.35
CA ILE A 47 -15.33 -17.49 -11.37
C ILE A 47 -14.74 -16.12 -10.99
N PRO A 48 -13.91 -16.00 -9.94
CA PRO A 48 -13.31 -14.73 -9.55
C PRO A 48 -12.50 -14.11 -10.69
N ILE A 49 -12.69 -12.81 -10.94
CA ILE A 49 -12.03 -12.10 -12.06
C ILE A 49 -10.80 -11.35 -11.54
N PRO A 50 -9.59 -11.58 -12.08
CA PRO A 50 -8.37 -10.88 -11.68
C PRO A 50 -8.51 -9.35 -11.77
N LYS A 51 -8.07 -8.65 -10.72
CA LYS A 51 -8.06 -7.18 -10.63
C LYS A 51 -6.62 -6.70 -10.56
N ASN A 52 -6.03 -6.23 -11.66
CA ASN A 52 -4.61 -5.82 -11.65
C ASN A 52 -4.44 -4.34 -11.28
N LEU A 53 -3.55 -4.07 -10.33
CA LEU A 53 -3.09 -2.72 -10.01
C LEU A 53 -1.90 -2.39 -10.90
N VAL A 54 -1.88 -1.19 -11.48
CA VAL A 54 -0.84 -0.76 -12.44
C VAL A 54 0.04 0.33 -11.87
N SER A 55 -0.56 1.28 -11.16
CA SER A 55 0.19 2.37 -10.54
C SER A 55 -0.40 2.78 -9.21
N ILE A 56 0.42 3.52 -8.48
CA ILE A 56 0.04 4.21 -7.26
C ILE A 56 0.31 5.69 -7.43
N GLU A 57 -0.65 6.50 -6.99
CA GLU A 57 -0.52 7.95 -6.93
C GLU A 57 -0.40 8.37 -5.47
N ILE A 58 0.57 9.24 -5.18
CA ILE A 58 0.81 9.78 -3.84
C ILE A 58 0.79 11.30 -3.92
N MET A 59 0.09 11.93 -2.97
CA MET A 59 0.10 13.37 -2.74
C MET A 59 0.69 13.64 -1.36
N GLN A 60 1.80 14.35 -1.31
CA GLN A 60 2.42 14.72 -0.03
C GLN A 60 1.65 15.87 0.64
N GLY A 61 1.85 16.00 1.95
CA GLY A 61 1.24 17.06 2.74
C GLY A 61 1.58 18.48 2.27
N PRO A 62 0.91 19.50 2.82
CA PRO A 62 1.12 20.88 2.43
C PRO A 62 2.53 21.36 2.81
N SER A 63 3.00 22.44 2.19
CA SER A 63 4.40 22.88 2.28
C SER A 63 4.84 23.29 3.69
N GLN A 64 3.90 23.51 4.62
CA GLN A 64 4.23 23.80 6.02
C GLN A 64 4.66 22.55 6.80
N MET A 65 4.35 21.34 6.32
CA MET A 65 4.69 20.07 6.96
C MET A 65 6.05 19.52 6.52
N SER A 66 6.58 18.57 7.28
CA SER A 66 7.71 17.76 6.82
C SER A 66 7.22 16.81 5.73
N ARG A 67 7.98 16.68 4.65
CA ARG A 67 7.57 15.88 3.48
C ARG A 67 8.51 14.70 3.25
N PRO A 68 7.98 13.51 2.94
CA PRO A 68 8.79 12.35 2.60
C PRO A 68 9.52 12.61 1.28
N LYS A 69 10.80 12.29 1.24
CA LYS A 69 11.64 12.30 0.04
C LYS A 69 11.71 10.90 -0.56
N ARG A 70 11.75 9.87 0.28
CA ARG A 70 11.78 8.47 -0.15
C ARG A 70 10.83 7.64 0.69
N ILE A 71 10.02 6.84 0.01
CA ILE A 71 9.10 5.88 0.62
C ILE A 71 9.44 4.48 0.13
N ARG A 72 9.54 3.52 1.03
CA ARG A 72 9.52 2.09 0.68
C ARG A 72 8.08 1.63 0.62
N ILE A 73 7.70 1.06 -0.52
CA ILE A 73 6.40 0.40 -0.71
C ILE A 73 6.64 -1.10 -0.66
N SER A 74 6.06 -1.75 0.34
CA SER A 74 6.15 -3.18 0.56
C SER A 74 4.79 -3.82 0.31
N TYR A 75 4.74 -4.82 -0.58
CA TYR A 75 3.52 -5.54 -0.95
C TYR A 75 3.44 -6.86 -0.19
N PHE A 76 2.27 -7.12 0.38
CA PHE A 76 1.95 -8.34 1.11
C PHE A 76 0.66 -8.94 0.57
N GLU A 77 0.58 -10.27 0.67
CA GLU A 77 -0.61 -11.04 0.32
C GLU A 77 -1.09 -11.86 1.51
N GLN A 78 -2.39 -11.85 1.73
CA GLN A 78 -3.02 -12.64 2.78
C GLN A 78 -4.00 -13.63 2.15
N LYS A 79 -3.83 -14.91 2.47
CA LYS A 79 -4.75 -15.96 2.01
C LYS A 79 -6.13 -15.74 2.61
N LEU A 80 -7.16 -15.91 1.77
CA LEU A 80 -8.54 -15.89 2.21
C LEU A 80 -9.03 -17.33 2.39
N TYR A 81 -9.76 -17.58 3.46
CA TYR A 81 -10.35 -18.87 3.75
C TYR A 81 -11.87 -18.78 3.64
N GLN A 82 -12.49 -19.79 3.02
CA GLN A 82 -13.91 -20.00 3.15
C GLN A 82 -14.12 -20.85 4.41
N ILE A 83 -14.55 -20.20 5.47
CA ILE A 83 -14.77 -20.88 6.74
C ILE A 83 -16.24 -21.27 6.84
N ASN A 84 -16.51 -22.58 6.84
CA ASN A 84 -17.76 -23.11 7.35
C ASN A 84 -17.69 -23.09 8.89
N HIS A 85 -18.31 -22.08 9.50
CA HIS A 85 -18.69 -22.01 10.92
C HIS A 85 -17.62 -22.08 12.03
N ASP A 86 -16.33 -22.30 11.76
CA ASP A 86 -15.26 -22.27 12.78
C ASP A 86 -14.43 -20.97 12.74
N TYR A 87 -14.60 -20.08 13.71
CA TYR A 87 -13.88 -18.80 13.82
C TYR A 87 -12.34 -18.95 13.84
N LYS A 88 -11.69 -19.08 12.68
CA LYS A 88 -10.25 -18.88 12.53
C LYS A 88 -10.01 -17.47 12.03
N PHE A 89 -9.12 -16.76 12.72
CA PHE A 89 -8.59 -15.50 12.20
C PHE A 89 -7.81 -15.80 10.92
N PRO A 90 -7.94 -14.98 9.86
CA PRO A 90 -7.12 -15.15 8.67
C PRO A 90 -5.64 -15.06 9.06
N ASP A 91 -4.80 -15.86 8.40
CA ASP A 91 -3.35 -15.83 8.61
C ASP A 91 -2.80 -14.41 8.44
N GLN A 92 -1.64 -14.12 9.02
CA GLN A 92 -1.01 -12.82 8.81
C GLN A 92 -0.65 -12.63 7.32
N PRO A 93 -0.73 -11.39 6.78
CA PRO A 93 -0.22 -11.13 5.44
C PRO A 93 1.26 -11.47 5.31
N GLU A 94 1.61 -12.16 4.23
CA GLU A 94 2.96 -12.61 3.91
C GLU A 94 3.64 -11.58 2.99
N PHE A 95 4.91 -11.25 3.27
CA PHE A 95 5.70 -10.36 2.42
C PHE A 95 5.93 -11.00 1.05
N VAL A 96 5.76 -10.21 -0.02
CA VAL A 96 5.97 -10.66 -1.40
C VAL A 96 7.10 -9.89 -2.07
N SER A 97 7.08 -8.56 -2.00
CA SER A 97 8.04 -7.71 -2.70
C SER A 97 8.08 -6.30 -2.11
N ALA A 98 9.15 -5.55 -2.39
CA ALA A 98 9.26 -4.14 -2.02
C ALA A 98 9.99 -3.33 -3.09
N LYS A 99 9.74 -2.02 -3.10
CA LYS A 99 10.47 -1.04 -3.91
C LYS A 99 10.51 0.30 -3.21
N ASP A 100 11.67 0.95 -3.31
CA ASP A 100 11.84 2.32 -2.87
C ASP A 100 11.46 3.26 -4.02
N ILE A 101 10.67 4.29 -3.71
CA ILE A 101 10.31 5.37 -4.64
C ILE A 101 10.82 6.70 -4.10
N GLU A 102 11.36 7.52 -5.00
CA GLU A 102 11.72 8.90 -4.71
C GLU A 102 10.55 9.82 -5.09
N LEU A 103 10.16 10.69 -4.16
CA LEU A 103 9.14 11.71 -4.39
C LEU A 103 9.84 13.04 -4.61
N THR A 104 9.33 13.84 -5.53
CA THR A 104 9.68 15.26 -5.68
C THR A 104 9.06 16.08 -4.54
N ASP A 105 9.68 17.17 -4.09
CA ASP A 105 9.12 18.01 -3.01
C ASP A 105 7.90 18.83 -3.51
N SER A 106 6.73 18.20 -3.57
CA SER A 106 5.52 18.78 -4.15
C SER A 106 4.26 18.30 -3.44
N ASN A 107 3.20 19.11 -3.44
CA ASN A 107 1.84 18.68 -3.04
C ASN A 107 0.98 18.30 -4.25
N GLN A 108 1.58 18.08 -5.42
CA GLN A 108 0.87 17.54 -6.59
C GLN A 108 0.87 16.02 -6.56
N TRP A 109 -0.08 15.42 -7.28
CA TRP A 109 -0.11 13.98 -7.50
C TRP A 109 1.15 13.52 -8.23
N GLN A 110 1.79 12.48 -7.69
CA GLN A 110 2.94 11.81 -8.29
C GLN A 110 2.61 10.34 -8.49
N SER A 111 2.81 9.84 -9.70
CA SER A 111 2.41 8.49 -10.11
C SER A 111 3.61 7.58 -10.27
N PHE A 112 3.54 6.38 -9.70
CA PHE A 112 4.60 5.39 -9.69
C PHE A 112 4.07 4.03 -10.15
N SER A 113 4.83 3.34 -10.99
CA SER A 113 4.49 1.98 -11.43
C SER A 113 4.51 1.00 -10.26
N LEU A 114 3.50 0.11 -10.20
CA LEU A 114 3.41 -1.02 -9.28
C LEU A 114 3.90 -2.32 -9.94
N ASP A 115 5.04 -2.24 -10.60
CA ASP A 115 5.75 -3.38 -11.22
C ASP A 115 6.15 -4.48 -10.24
N ILE A 116 6.27 -4.14 -8.95
CA ILE A 116 6.52 -5.11 -7.87
C ILE A 116 5.32 -6.02 -7.56
N VAL A 117 4.12 -5.68 -8.04
CA VAL A 117 2.90 -6.43 -7.73
C VAL A 117 2.69 -7.52 -8.79
N PRO A 118 2.75 -8.82 -8.43
CA PRO A 118 2.48 -9.89 -9.38
C PRO A 118 1.04 -9.79 -9.91
N LYS A 119 0.86 -10.13 -11.20
CA LYS A 119 -0.47 -10.26 -11.78
C LYS A 119 -1.22 -11.38 -11.07
N ALA A 120 -2.49 -11.13 -10.78
CA ALA A 120 -3.32 -12.15 -10.15
C ALA A 120 -3.54 -13.32 -11.11
N LEU A 121 -3.22 -14.54 -10.66
CA LEU A 121 -3.42 -15.77 -11.43
C LEU A 121 -4.91 -16.08 -11.56
N PRO A 122 -5.37 -16.69 -12.67
CA PRO A 122 -6.74 -17.16 -12.79
C PRO A 122 -7.15 -18.06 -11.62
N SER A 123 -8.40 -17.92 -11.20
CA SER A 123 -9.02 -18.73 -10.16
C SER A 123 -9.97 -19.75 -10.78
N SER A 124 -10.08 -20.95 -10.19
CA SER A 124 -11.12 -21.93 -10.52
C SER A 124 -12.41 -21.73 -9.72
N GLY A 125 -12.39 -20.85 -8.71
CA GLY A 125 -13.47 -20.64 -7.76
C GLY A 125 -12.94 -19.99 -6.48
N PHE A 126 -13.81 -19.31 -5.74
CA PHE A 126 -13.41 -18.73 -4.45
C PHE A 126 -13.18 -19.84 -3.40
N PRO A 127 -12.13 -19.77 -2.55
CA PRO A 127 -11.09 -18.74 -2.47
C PRO A 127 -9.79 -19.08 -3.23
N ASN A 128 -9.77 -20.10 -4.10
CA ASN A 128 -8.56 -20.53 -4.80
C ASN A 128 -7.90 -19.36 -5.55
N ASN A 129 -6.61 -19.10 -5.31
CA ASN A 129 -5.84 -17.97 -5.86
C ASN A 129 -6.38 -16.56 -5.51
N VAL A 130 -7.46 -16.44 -4.71
CA VAL A 130 -7.96 -15.16 -4.24
C VAL A 130 -7.29 -14.79 -2.92
N LYS A 131 -6.51 -13.73 -2.96
CA LYS A 131 -5.78 -13.17 -1.81
C LYS A 131 -6.23 -11.74 -1.51
N GLN A 132 -6.17 -11.32 -0.26
CA GLN A 132 -6.26 -9.90 0.14
C GLN A 132 -4.92 -9.22 -0.08
N ARG A 133 -4.93 -8.01 -0.63
CA ARG A 133 -3.73 -7.20 -0.83
C ARG A 133 -3.48 -6.28 0.34
N TRP A 134 -2.22 -6.10 0.69
CA TRP A 134 -1.79 -5.11 1.66
C TRP A 134 -0.54 -4.41 1.16
N PHE A 135 -0.50 -3.09 1.35
CA PHE A 135 0.65 -2.26 1.03
C PHE A 135 1.08 -1.53 2.29
N ARG A 136 2.36 -1.66 2.62
CA ARG A 136 3.00 -0.89 3.69
C ARG A 136 3.84 0.21 3.05
N PHE A 137 3.57 1.45 3.45
CA PHE A 137 4.29 2.65 3.05
C PHE A 137 5.17 3.06 4.20
N GLU A 138 6.48 2.95 4.06
CA GLU A 138 7.45 3.31 5.09
C GLU A 138 8.19 4.56 4.64
N VAL A 139 8.17 5.63 5.44
CA VAL A 139 8.98 6.81 5.16
C VAL A 139 10.42 6.49 5.53
N VAL A 140 11.30 6.49 4.53
CA VAL A 140 12.73 6.15 4.68
C VAL A 140 13.59 7.42 4.76
N ASP A 141 13.20 8.48 4.05
CA ASP A 141 13.93 9.75 4.02
C ASP A 141 12.96 10.94 3.88
N ILE A 142 13.37 12.12 4.32
CA ILE A 142 12.60 13.38 4.25
C ILE A 142 13.46 14.51 3.70
N TYR A 143 12.84 15.49 3.04
CA TYR A 143 13.58 16.64 2.48
C TYR A 143 14.17 17.56 3.55
N LYS A 144 13.31 18.10 4.42
CA LYS A 144 13.69 19.00 5.50
C LYS A 144 12.75 18.78 6.67
N ARG A 145 13.31 18.53 7.86
CA ARG A 145 12.54 18.47 9.10
C ARG A 145 12.12 19.88 9.49
N LYS A 146 10.82 20.15 9.55
CA LYS A 146 10.26 21.49 9.85
C LYS A 146 9.78 21.64 11.29
N GLY A 147 10.23 20.77 12.20
CA GLY A 147 9.69 20.69 13.57
C GLY A 147 8.21 20.28 13.64
N LYS A 148 7.61 19.92 12.50
CA LYS A 148 6.25 19.41 12.36
C LYS A 148 6.27 17.95 11.92
N ALA A 149 5.14 17.27 12.13
CA ALA A 149 4.90 15.91 11.68
C ALA A 149 5.16 15.74 10.17
N ILE A 150 5.50 14.51 9.78
CA ILE A 150 5.68 14.13 8.38
C ILE A 150 4.31 13.79 7.83
N ALA A 151 3.93 14.40 6.70
CA ALA A 151 2.56 14.34 6.20
C ALA A 151 2.44 13.75 4.79
N ILE A 152 1.47 12.84 4.64
CA ILE A 152 0.96 12.34 3.35
C ILE A 152 -0.53 12.67 3.31
N SER A 153 -0.94 13.45 2.31
CA SER A 153 -2.35 13.84 2.15
C SER A 153 -3.19 12.68 1.65
N GLU A 154 -2.78 12.07 0.54
CA GLU A 154 -3.59 11.06 -0.11
C GLU A 154 -2.74 10.00 -0.84
N ILE A 155 -3.26 8.77 -0.86
CA ILE A 155 -2.72 7.65 -1.60
C ILE A 155 -3.87 7.06 -2.44
N ARG A 156 -3.64 6.81 -3.72
CA ARG A 156 -4.63 6.21 -4.62
C ARG A 156 -4.01 5.07 -5.42
N PHE A 157 -4.74 3.97 -5.53
CA PHE A 157 -4.39 2.84 -6.38
C PHE A 157 -5.13 2.94 -7.72
N VAL A 158 -4.40 2.86 -8.82
CA VAL A 158 -4.95 2.86 -10.17
C VAL A 158 -5.01 1.42 -10.69
N GLN A 159 -6.18 1.05 -11.19
CA GLN A 159 -6.44 -0.27 -11.77
C GLN A 159 -6.32 -0.21 -13.29
N GLN A 160 -5.92 -1.33 -13.90
CA GLN A 160 -6.00 -1.46 -15.33
C GLN A 160 -7.48 -1.52 -15.72
N LYS A 161 -7.92 -0.65 -16.64
CA LYS A 161 -9.26 -0.77 -17.20
C LYS A 161 -9.37 -2.13 -17.92
N PRO A 162 -10.50 -2.85 -17.82
CA PRO A 162 -10.74 -4.00 -18.67
C PRO A 162 -10.58 -3.58 -20.13
N GLU A 163 -9.84 -4.33 -20.92
CA GLU A 163 -9.89 -4.19 -22.37
C GLU A 163 -11.30 -4.59 -22.79
N GLU A 164 -12.09 -3.62 -23.28
CA GLU A 164 -13.36 -3.89 -23.95
C GLU A 164 -13.02 -4.54 -25.29
N ASN A 165 -13.27 -5.85 -25.40
CA ASN A 165 -13.29 -6.58 -26.66
C ASN A 165 -14.71 -6.57 -27.24
#